data_AF-A0A6G6GPP3-F1
#
_entry.id   AF-A0A6G6GPP3-F1
#
_cell.length_a   1.000
_cell.length_b   1.000
_cell.length_c   1.000
_cell.angle_alpha   90.00
_cell.angle_beta   90.00
_cell.angle_gamma   90.00
#
_symmetry.space_group_name_H-M   'P 1'
#
loop_
_entity.id
_entity.type
_entity.pdbx_description
1 polymer ?
#
loop_
_entity_poly.entity_id
_entity_poly.type
_entity_poly.pdbx_seq_one_letter_code
_entity_poly.pdbx_strand_id
1 'polypeptide(L)'
;MKYIVGFLRIFVGIFFIISGFIKLNDPVGFSFKLKDYFAPDVLNLEFLVPFALAIAIFVVIFEVLLGIMLIVGYAKKFTLWSLLLMILFFTFLTFYSAYFNKVTDCGCFGDALKLTPWESFWKDVVLSIMILILFFGKRHIQPFFSKFGRTIIVFVCFIASMAFAYYVLQHLPWIDFRAYKIGANIQEGMEVPEGAPKPIFEYNWKFNVNGAEKIVTTNGDYPDQEGEFIEVETTEIQKGYEPPVHDFSIEREDEDYTSHFLEAENLIVVIAYNLQNTEFDGFANMRTITDKALKLGYQVIGLSASSQEKTTQLAEDYNLNFKFYFCDETTLKTIVRSNPGVLELQKGTITQKLHWNDALELKLEQQEKAAPTLDVGLKQRLDSIAILDQRYRKLMQADTREARKALGEEMGLSEAEYNGNLWEMQEVVDSANMVFVDRIFNEKGYPGKSLVGEPTNTAAWYVLQHNPDRISEYLPMIKKAGEAGELPFRLVAMMEDRYLMNQGKMQVYGTQGRTDDGGSYIWPIENPETVNERREKAGFTQTVEMYAKDLFGEDFVYEIRTLEDVNQE
;
A
#
# COMPACT_ATOMS: atom_id res chain seq x y z
N MET A 1 24.41 52.48 5.94
CA MET A 1 25.10 51.20 6.20
C MET A 1 24.71 50.54 7.54
N LYS A 2 24.87 51.18 8.71
CA LYS A 2 24.54 50.57 10.02
C LYS A 2 23.11 50.03 10.15
N TYR A 3 22.10 50.83 9.79
CA TYR A 3 20.69 50.42 9.85
C TYR A 3 20.35 49.30 8.86
N ILE A 4 20.90 49.38 7.64
CA ILE A 4 20.74 48.35 6.59
C ILE A 4 21.31 47.02 7.08
N VAL A 5 22.54 47.00 7.58
CA VAL A 5 23.17 45.79 8.13
C VAL A 5 22.39 45.25 9.33
N GLY A 6 21.86 46.14 10.18
CA GLY A 6 21.01 45.76 11.31
C GLY A 6 19.72 45.05 10.87
N PHE A 7 18.99 45.63 9.91
CA PHE A 7 17.79 45.04 9.34
C PHE A 7 18.08 43.71 8.64
N LEU A 8 19.04 43.70 7.70
CA LEU A 8 19.39 42.50 6.93
C LEU A 8 19.85 41.35 7.84
N ARG A 9 20.55 41.64 8.94
CA ARG A 9 20.98 40.63 9.91
C ARG A 9 19.78 39.93 10.54
N ILE A 10 18.76 40.69 10.93
CA ILE A 10 17.55 40.12 11.54
C ILE A 10 16.74 39.39 10.48
N PHE A 11 16.52 40.00 9.32
CA PHE A 11 15.75 39.40 8.23
C PHE A 11 16.37 38.09 7.72
N VAL A 12 17.65 38.11 7.31
CA VAL A 12 18.37 36.91 6.85
C VAL A 12 18.47 35.88 7.97
N GLY A 13 18.70 36.31 9.21
CA GLY A 13 18.75 35.41 10.35
C GLY A 13 17.44 34.66 10.59
N ILE A 14 16.31 35.38 10.57
CA ILE A 14 14.96 34.80 10.71
C ILE A 14 14.66 33.87 9.53
N PHE A 15 15.03 34.29 8.32
CA PHE A 15 14.82 33.48 7.12
C PHE A 15 15.48 32.10 7.22
N PHE A 16 16.77 32.05 7.60
CA PHE A 16 17.50 30.79 7.77
C PHE A 16 16.94 29.95 8.93
N ILE A 17 16.48 30.60 10.02
CA ILE A 17 15.82 29.88 11.13
C ILE A 17 14.52 29.22 10.64
N ILE A 18 13.68 29.94 9.90
CA ILE A 18 12.40 29.41 9.40
C ILE A 18 12.65 28.31 8.37
N SER A 19 13.51 28.55 7.37
CA SER A 19 13.84 27.56 6.35
C SER A 19 14.47 26.30 6.96
N GLY A 20 15.43 26.47 7.86
CA GLY A 20 16.05 25.37 8.59
C GLY A 20 15.06 24.62 9.50
N PHE A 21 14.16 25.33 10.21
CA PHE A 21 13.16 24.70 11.08
C PHE A 21 12.16 23.86 10.30
N ILE A 22 11.69 24.34 9.14
CA ILE A 22 10.75 23.59 8.31
C ILE A 22 11.40 22.29 7.81
N LYS A 23 12.66 22.33 7.36
CA LYS A 23 13.40 21.11 6.97
C LYS A 23 13.71 20.23 8.18
N LEU A 24 13.97 20.81 9.35
CA LEU A 24 14.21 20.08 10.59
C LEU A 24 12.95 19.39 11.13
N ASN A 25 11.75 19.90 10.80
CA ASN A 25 10.48 19.25 11.10
C ASN A 25 10.26 17.98 10.24
N ASP A 26 10.88 17.90 9.05
CA ASP A 26 10.86 16.72 8.18
C ASP A 26 12.24 16.45 7.53
N PRO A 27 13.23 15.97 8.31
CA PRO A 27 14.57 15.72 7.81
C PRO A 27 14.61 14.52 6.86
N VAL A 28 13.66 13.58 7.00
CA VAL A 28 13.50 12.42 6.10
C VAL A 28 13.08 12.89 4.71
N GLY A 29 12.07 13.76 4.62
CA GLY A 29 11.65 14.37 3.35
C GLY A 29 12.79 15.14 2.67
N PHE A 30 13.54 15.95 3.44
CA PHE A 30 14.71 16.64 2.89
C PHE A 30 15.80 15.67 2.42
N SER A 31 15.99 14.54 3.12
CA SER A 31 16.94 13.50 2.70
C SER A 31 16.58 12.86 1.36
N PHE A 32 15.29 12.70 1.04
CA PHE A 32 14.85 12.21 -0.27
C PHE A 32 15.23 13.18 -1.38
N LYS A 33 15.03 14.49 -1.17
CA LYS A 33 15.48 15.52 -2.12
C LYS A 33 16.99 15.47 -2.34
N LEU A 34 17.79 15.26 -1.28
CA LEU A 34 19.23 15.09 -1.45
C LEU A 34 19.58 13.84 -2.28
N LYS A 35 18.84 12.73 -2.13
CA LYS A 35 19.05 11.53 -2.96
C LYS A 35 18.76 11.82 -4.43
N ASP A 36 17.71 12.59 -4.74
CA ASP A 36 17.42 13.02 -6.11
C ASP A 36 18.60 13.80 -6.71
N TYR A 37 19.21 14.70 -5.93
CA TYR A 37 20.42 15.41 -6.36
C TYR A 37 21.64 14.49 -6.54
N PHE A 38 21.76 13.42 -5.76
CA PHE A 38 22.88 12.48 -5.83
C PHE A 38 22.75 11.46 -6.96
N ALA A 39 21.59 11.38 -7.62
CA ALA A 39 21.34 10.43 -8.69
C ALA A 39 22.33 10.58 -9.87
N PRO A 40 22.59 9.49 -10.64
CA PRO A 40 23.52 9.48 -11.78
C PRO A 40 23.27 10.55 -12.82
N ASP A 41 22.00 10.85 -13.06
CA ASP A 41 21.56 11.76 -14.11
C ASP A 41 21.48 13.22 -13.66
N VAL A 42 21.83 13.51 -12.40
CA VAL A 42 21.90 14.85 -11.81
C VAL A 42 23.34 15.23 -11.46
N LEU A 43 23.87 14.81 -10.31
CA LEU A 43 25.26 15.10 -9.91
C LEU A 43 26.18 13.88 -9.95
N ASN A 44 25.63 12.66 -10.13
CA ASN A 44 26.38 11.41 -10.14
C ASN A 44 27.22 11.20 -8.86
N LEU A 45 26.57 11.37 -7.70
CA LEU A 45 27.17 11.27 -6.38
C LEU A 45 26.54 10.13 -5.56
N GLU A 46 26.23 9.00 -6.19
CA GLU A 46 25.51 7.88 -5.56
C GLU A 46 26.16 7.38 -4.26
N PHE A 47 27.47 7.50 -4.13
CA PHE A 47 28.19 7.14 -2.91
C PHE A 47 27.73 7.94 -1.67
N LEU A 48 27.06 9.08 -1.85
CA LEU A 48 26.46 9.88 -0.77
C LEU A 48 25.04 9.46 -0.40
N VAL A 49 24.36 8.65 -1.21
CA VAL A 49 22.97 8.20 -0.98
C VAL A 49 22.79 7.52 0.38
N PRO A 50 23.69 6.62 0.85
CA PRO A 50 23.59 6.01 2.18
C PRO A 50 23.71 7.04 3.32
N PHE A 51 24.39 8.16 3.08
CA PHE A 51 24.64 9.23 4.06
C PHE A 51 23.62 10.37 3.98
N ALA A 52 22.66 10.33 3.04
CA ALA A 52 21.76 11.44 2.75
C ALA A 52 20.98 11.91 3.99
N LEU A 53 20.50 11.01 4.84
CA LEU A 53 19.79 11.38 6.07
C LEU A 53 20.71 12.08 7.08
N ALA A 54 21.93 11.57 7.27
CA ALA A 54 22.90 12.19 8.17
C ALA A 54 23.32 13.59 7.66
N ILE A 55 23.51 13.74 6.34
CA ILE A 55 23.79 15.02 5.69
C ILE A 55 22.60 15.98 5.87
N ALA A 56 21.37 15.51 5.63
CA ALA A 56 20.15 16.29 5.82
C ALA A 56 20.08 16.87 7.24
N ILE A 57 20.18 16.02 8.27
CA ILE A 57 20.15 16.42 9.68
C ILE A 57 21.25 17.45 9.98
N PHE A 58 22.48 17.21 9.53
CA PHE A 58 23.59 18.12 9.74
C PHE A 58 23.31 19.50 9.11
N VAL A 59 22.92 19.53 7.83
CA VAL A 59 22.70 20.77 7.08
C VAL A 59 21.57 21.59 7.70
N VAL A 60 20.45 20.97 8.08
CA VAL A 60 19.29 21.70 8.63
C VAL A 60 19.57 22.25 10.03
N ILE A 61 20.25 21.49 10.89
CA ILE A 61 20.68 21.98 12.20
C ILE A 61 21.68 23.12 12.02
N PHE A 62 22.63 22.97 11.10
CA PHE A 62 23.63 23.99 10.81
C PHE A 62 22.98 25.28 10.29
N GLU A 63 21.96 25.18 9.43
CA GLU A 63 21.19 26.31 8.92
C GLU A 63 20.48 27.10 10.02
N VAL A 64 19.76 26.41 10.92
CA VAL A 64 19.10 27.03 12.08
C VAL A 64 20.14 27.72 12.97
N LEU A 65 21.26 27.05 13.26
CA LEU A 65 22.34 27.62 14.08
C LEU A 65 22.97 28.85 13.44
N LEU A 66 23.23 28.85 12.13
CA LEU A 66 23.79 30.00 11.44
C LEU A 66 22.84 31.20 11.49
N GLY A 67 21.53 30.98 11.33
CA GLY A 67 20.52 32.02 11.48
C GLY A 67 20.54 32.64 12.88
N ILE A 68 20.59 31.81 13.93
CA ILE A 68 20.68 32.27 15.33
C ILE A 68 22.00 32.99 15.59
N MET A 69 23.12 32.42 15.15
CA MET A 69 24.47 32.99 15.30
C MET A 69 24.56 34.37 14.64
N LEU A 70 23.93 34.54 13.47
CA LEU A 70 23.85 35.83 12.77
C LEU A 70 23.05 36.84 13.62
N ILE A 71 21.87 36.46 14.12
CA ILE A 71 21.04 37.33 14.97
C ILE A 71 21.77 37.71 16.24
N VAL A 72 22.39 36.78 16.98
CA VAL A 72 23.06 37.13 18.25
C VAL A 72 24.45 37.75 18.06
N GLY A 73 25.03 37.62 16.86
CA GLY A 73 26.36 38.13 16.51
C GLY A 73 27.49 37.24 17.07
N TYR A 74 27.26 35.93 17.16
CA TYR A 74 28.25 34.94 17.58
C TYR A 74 29.21 34.61 16.42
N ALA A 75 30.49 34.32 16.73
CA ALA A 75 31.52 33.91 15.78
C ALA A 75 31.46 34.56 14.37
N LYS A 76 31.24 35.88 14.29
CA LYS A 76 30.84 36.62 13.07
C LYS A 76 31.57 36.23 11.78
N LYS A 77 32.90 36.05 11.84
CA LYS A 77 33.70 35.67 10.66
C LYS A 77 33.29 34.28 10.16
N PHE A 78 33.21 33.31 11.06
CA PHE A 78 32.77 31.95 10.74
C PHE A 78 31.34 31.97 10.19
N THR A 79 30.40 32.60 10.92
CA THR A 79 28.99 32.66 10.48
C THR A 79 28.80 33.24 9.09
N LEU A 80 29.45 34.38 8.79
CA LEU A 80 29.31 35.03 7.49
C LEU A 80 29.95 34.22 6.34
N TRP A 81 31.10 33.58 6.59
CA TRP A 81 31.73 32.70 5.60
C TRP A 81 30.90 31.44 5.36
N SER A 82 30.37 30.82 6.42
CA SER A 82 29.52 29.64 6.32
C SER A 82 28.21 29.94 5.60
N LEU A 83 27.55 31.06 5.92
CA LEU A 83 26.35 31.52 5.21
C LEU A 83 26.63 31.77 3.73
N LEU A 84 27.76 32.43 3.41
CA LEU A 84 28.14 32.70 2.03
C LEU A 84 28.42 31.40 1.25
N LEU A 85 29.17 30.46 1.83
CA LEU A 85 29.45 29.17 1.19
C LEU A 85 28.16 28.37 0.95
N MET A 86 27.30 28.32 1.96
CA MET A 86 26.05 27.56 1.91
C MET A 86 25.07 28.16 0.90
N ILE A 87 24.90 29.49 0.86
CA ILE A 87 24.00 30.11 -0.12
C ILE A 87 24.57 29.99 -1.55
N LEU A 88 25.89 30.08 -1.74
CA LEU A 88 26.49 29.87 -3.06
C LEU A 88 26.29 28.43 -3.54
N PHE A 89 26.41 27.45 -2.64
CA PHE A 89 26.14 26.05 -2.94
C PHE A 89 24.67 25.82 -3.33
N PHE A 90 23.71 26.32 -2.54
CA PHE A 90 22.28 26.20 -2.88
C PHE A 90 21.90 26.98 -4.14
N THR A 91 22.49 28.16 -4.37
CA THR A 91 22.30 28.92 -5.62
C THR A 91 22.77 28.10 -6.83
N PHE A 92 23.87 27.36 -6.71
CA PHE A 92 24.34 26.46 -7.76
C PHE A 92 23.36 25.29 -7.98
N LEU A 93 22.88 24.64 -6.91
CA LEU A 93 21.92 23.54 -7.02
C LEU A 93 20.59 23.97 -7.65
N THR A 94 20.05 25.12 -7.19
CA THR A 94 18.78 25.66 -7.71
C THR A 94 18.93 26.10 -9.16
N PHE A 95 20.06 26.70 -9.54
CA PHE A 95 20.37 26.99 -10.94
C PHE A 95 20.45 25.73 -11.79
N TYR A 96 21.18 24.71 -11.32
CA TYR A 96 21.33 23.44 -12.03
C TYR A 96 19.95 22.79 -12.28
N SER A 97 19.12 22.70 -11.24
CA SER A 97 17.75 22.19 -11.35
C SER A 97 16.90 22.98 -12.34
N ALA A 98 16.99 24.32 -12.33
CA ALA A 98 16.21 25.20 -13.19
C ALA A 98 16.67 25.17 -14.66
N TYR A 99 17.97 25.02 -14.90
CA TYR A 99 18.54 25.04 -16.25
C TYR A 99 18.41 23.68 -16.95
N PHE A 100 18.60 22.57 -16.22
CA PHE A 100 18.56 21.21 -16.77
C PHE A 100 17.22 20.50 -16.56
N ASN A 101 16.23 21.14 -15.92
CA ASN A 101 14.91 20.57 -15.60
C ASN A 101 14.97 19.20 -14.90
N LYS A 102 15.94 19.02 -14.00
CA LYS A 102 16.22 17.72 -13.35
C LYS A 102 15.47 17.47 -12.05
N VAL A 103 15.29 18.51 -11.23
CA VAL A 103 14.61 18.40 -9.93
C VAL A 103 13.58 19.51 -9.83
N THR A 104 12.31 19.14 -9.68
CA THR A 104 11.17 20.07 -9.71
C THR A 104 10.98 20.85 -8.40
N ASP A 105 11.55 20.37 -7.30
CA ASP A 105 11.50 21.01 -5.99
C ASP A 105 12.86 20.96 -5.27
N CYS A 106 13.45 22.12 -5.04
CA CYS A 106 14.76 22.27 -4.42
C CYS A 106 14.76 22.05 -2.89
N GLY A 107 13.60 21.80 -2.26
CA GLY A 107 13.49 21.42 -0.85
C GLY A 107 13.79 22.55 0.15
N CYS A 108 13.90 23.80 -0.30
CA CYS A 108 14.28 24.93 0.55
C CYS A 108 13.27 25.25 1.67
N PHE A 109 12.00 24.90 1.49
CA PHE A 109 10.96 25.05 2.52
C PHE A 109 10.18 23.75 2.71
N GLY A 110 10.76 22.61 2.31
CA GLY A 110 10.07 21.33 2.28
C GLY A 110 8.67 21.44 1.65
N ASP A 111 7.73 20.68 2.19
CA ASP A 111 6.33 20.67 1.72
C ASP A 111 5.51 21.91 2.15
N ALA A 112 6.06 22.82 2.96
CA ALA A 112 5.33 24.00 3.43
C ALA A 112 5.15 25.07 2.35
N LEU A 113 6.12 25.18 1.43
CA LEU A 113 6.06 26.11 0.30
C LEU A 113 6.82 25.53 -0.88
N LYS A 114 6.09 24.97 -1.85
CA LYS A 114 6.65 24.48 -3.11
C LYS A 114 6.96 25.68 -4.01
N LEU A 115 8.24 25.92 -4.24
CA LEU A 115 8.74 26.94 -5.15
C LEU A 115 9.20 26.27 -6.43
N THR A 116 8.89 26.86 -7.59
CA THR A 116 9.48 26.41 -8.85
C THR A 116 11.01 26.53 -8.81
N PRO A 117 11.75 25.80 -9.65
CA PRO A 117 13.21 25.89 -9.69
C PRO A 117 13.71 27.32 -9.91
N TRP A 118 13.07 28.09 -10.79
CA TRP A 118 13.41 29.49 -11.07
C TRP A 118 13.09 30.44 -9.90
N GLU A 119 11.98 30.25 -9.20
CA GLU A 119 11.67 31.02 -7.99
C GLU A 119 12.68 30.75 -6.88
N SER A 120 13.06 29.47 -6.70
CA SER A 120 14.07 29.06 -5.73
C SER A 120 15.43 29.69 -6.04
N PHE A 121 15.85 29.69 -7.31
CA PHE A 121 17.09 30.32 -7.75
C PHE A 121 17.12 31.82 -7.48
N TRP A 122 16.10 32.57 -7.92
CA TRP A 122 16.09 34.02 -7.72
C TRP A 122 16.04 34.43 -6.24
N LYS A 123 15.31 33.66 -5.43
CA LYS A 123 15.31 33.81 -3.97
C LYS A 123 16.72 33.63 -3.40
N ASP A 124 17.47 32.62 -3.83
CA ASP A 124 18.86 32.41 -3.38
C ASP A 124 19.82 33.49 -3.88
N VAL A 125 19.63 34.04 -5.09
CA VAL A 125 20.39 35.19 -5.60
C VAL A 125 20.16 36.44 -4.75
N VAL A 126 18.89 36.75 -4.42
CA VAL A 126 18.54 37.88 -3.56
C VAL A 126 19.17 37.71 -2.17
N LEU A 127 19.08 36.51 -1.58
CA LEU A 127 19.72 36.20 -0.30
C LEU A 127 21.24 36.32 -0.38
N SER A 128 21.86 35.87 -1.49
CA SER A 128 23.30 36.01 -1.73
C SER A 128 23.72 37.48 -1.72
N ILE A 129 22.97 38.37 -2.36
CA ILE A 129 23.23 39.83 -2.34
C ILE A 129 23.11 40.37 -0.92
N MET A 130 22.08 39.99 -0.18
CA MET A 130 21.90 40.41 1.22
C MET A 130 23.07 39.93 2.11
N ILE A 131 23.52 38.69 1.93
CA ILE A 131 24.67 38.11 2.64
C ILE A 131 25.96 38.81 2.26
N LEU A 132 26.18 39.20 1.01
CA LEU A 132 27.34 40.01 0.60
C LEU A 132 27.35 41.38 1.28
N ILE A 133 26.20 42.05 1.38
CA ILE A 133 26.09 43.33 2.13
C ILE A 133 26.46 43.11 3.61
N LEU A 134 26.01 42.02 4.23
CA LEU A 134 26.39 41.65 5.60
C LEU A 134 27.88 41.31 5.72
N PHE A 135 28.46 40.64 4.72
CA PHE A 135 29.85 40.22 4.68
C PHE A 135 30.81 41.42 4.66
N PHE A 136 30.57 42.40 3.78
CA PHE A 136 31.34 43.64 3.74
C PHE A 136 30.97 44.59 4.90
N GLY A 137 29.70 44.56 5.33
CA GLY A 137 29.17 45.32 6.45
C GLY A 137 29.49 44.76 7.84
N LYS A 138 30.30 43.71 7.97
CA LYS A 138 30.54 42.95 9.22
C LYS A 138 30.97 43.79 10.43
N ARG A 139 31.56 44.96 10.21
CA ARG A 139 31.95 45.92 11.27
C ARG A 139 30.73 46.46 12.04
N HIS A 140 29.55 46.48 11.41
CA HIS A 140 28.30 46.98 12.01
C HIS A 140 27.50 45.90 12.74
N ILE A 141 27.90 44.63 12.67
CA ILE A 141 27.26 43.53 13.40
C ILE A 141 27.77 43.56 14.85
N GLN A 142 27.01 44.19 15.75
CA GLN A 142 27.34 44.26 17.18
C GLN A 142 26.57 43.19 17.96
N PRO A 143 27.21 42.50 18.92
CA PRO A 143 26.54 41.47 19.68
C PRO A 143 25.46 42.05 20.60
N PHE A 144 24.35 41.34 20.76
CA PHE A 144 23.26 41.76 21.67
C PHE A 144 23.51 41.36 23.13
N PHE A 145 24.23 40.25 23.37
CA PHE A 145 24.47 39.69 24.71
C PHE A 145 25.96 39.60 25.05
N SER A 146 26.29 39.29 26.31
CA SER A 146 27.65 38.97 26.76
C SER A 146 28.22 37.75 26.01
N LYS A 147 29.55 37.59 26.01
CA LYS A 147 30.20 36.44 25.33
C LYS A 147 29.63 35.11 25.84
N PHE A 148 29.49 34.98 27.16
CA PHE A 148 28.92 33.80 27.81
C PHE A 148 27.45 33.57 27.43
N GLY A 149 26.62 34.63 27.48
CA GLY A 149 25.21 34.53 27.11
C GLY A 149 25.00 34.07 25.67
N ARG A 150 25.79 34.59 24.71
CA ARG A 150 25.72 34.14 23.31
C ARG A 150 26.11 32.67 23.15
N THR A 151 27.17 32.23 23.84
CA THR A 151 27.60 30.82 23.80
C THR A 151 26.52 29.90 24.34
N ILE A 152 25.88 30.26 25.47
CA ILE A 152 24.77 29.49 26.02
C ILE A 152 23.60 29.42 25.03
N ILE A 153 23.18 30.53 24.44
CA ILE A 153 22.07 30.55 23.48
C ILE A 153 22.35 29.59 22.32
N VAL A 154 23.52 29.70 21.69
CA VAL A 154 23.87 28.82 20.56
C VAL A 154 23.94 27.35 20.98
N PHE A 155 24.51 27.06 22.15
CA PHE A 155 24.59 25.69 22.67
C PHE A 155 23.22 25.10 22.98
N VAL A 156 22.35 25.84 23.67
CA VAL A 156 20.97 25.41 23.98
C VAL A 156 20.20 25.19 22.68
N CYS A 157 20.32 26.08 21.70
CA CYS A 157 19.67 25.89 20.41
C CYS A 157 20.19 24.66 19.66
N PHE A 158 21.49 24.35 19.73
CA PHE A 158 22.03 23.13 19.16
C PHE A 158 21.43 21.88 19.81
N ILE A 159 21.41 21.82 21.14
CA ILE A 159 20.82 20.69 21.88
C ILE A 159 19.33 20.57 21.59
N ALA A 160 18.60 21.70 21.53
CA ALA A 160 17.18 21.71 21.19
C ALA A 160 16.93 21.21 19.75
N SER A 161 17.74 21.64 18.77
CA SER A 161 17.63 21.15 17.39
C SER A 161 17.96 19.67 17.28
N MET A 162 18.94 19.16 18.03
CA MET A 162 19.24 17.72 18.08
C MET A 162 18.11 16.92 18.72
N ALA A 163 17.57 17.37 19.86
CA ALA A 163 16.47 16.71 20.54
C ALA A 163 15.21 16.69 19.66
N PHE A 164 14.93 17.79 18.96
CA PHE A 164 13.81 17.88 18.03
C PHE A 164 14.03 17.00 16.79
N ALA A 165 15.24 16.95 16.22
CA ALA A 165 15.59 16.02 15.14
C ALA A 165 15.36 14.57 15.57
N TYR A 166 15.83 14.19 16.77
CA TYR A 166 15.63 12.85 17.31
C TYR A 166 14.13 12.54 17.47
N TYR A 167 13.36 13.49 18.02
CA TYR A 167 11.92 13.34 18.18
C TYR A 167 11.22 13.06 16.83
N VAL A 168 11.44 13.87 15.79
CA VAL A 168 10.77 13.68 14.48
C VAL A 168 11.31 12.50 13.66
N LEU A 169 12.37 11.83 14.12
CA LEU A 169 12.84 10.55 13.55
C LEU A 169 12.25 9.35 14.27
N GLN A 170 11.74 9.54 15.48
CA GLN A 170 11.08 8.49 16.28
C GLN A 170 9.55 8.66 16.29
N HIS A 171 9.05 9.80 15.84
CA HIS A 171 7.65 10.18 15.77
C HIS A 171 7.40 10.91 14.45
N LEU A 172 6.14 11.09 14.08
CA LEU A 172 5.82 11.87 12.88
C LEU A 172 6.24 13.35 13.03
N PRO A 173 6.47 14.06 11.91
CA PRO A 173 6.66 15.50 11.89
C PRO A 173 5.60 16.21 12.75
N TRP A 174 6.04 17.20 13.54
CA TRP A 174 5.14 17.92 14.45
C TRP A 174 4.05 18.67 13.67
N ILE A 175 4.42 19.27 12.54
CA ILE A 175 3.46 19.88 11.61
C ILE A 175 3.51 19.13 10.29
N ASP A 176 2.35 18.68 9.82
CA ASP A 176 2.24 18.01 8.53
C ASP A 176 1.75 18.98 7.45
N PHE A 177 2.65 19.33 6.52
CA PHE A 177 2.36 20.22 5.39
C PHE A 177 1.93 19.47 4.12
N ARG A 178 1.89 18.13 4.15
CA ARG A 178 1.66 17.30 2.96
C ARG A 178 0.17 17.19 2.66
N ALA A 179 -0.15 16.75 1.44
CA ALA A 179 -1.52 16.52 0.98
C ALA A 179 -2.27 15.50 1.86
N TYR A 180 -1.55 14.58 2.50
CA TYR A 180 -2.09 13.50 3.34
C TYR A 180 -2.15 13.83 4.84
N LYS A 181 -2.23 15.10 5.23
CA LYS A 181 -2.36 15.47 6.66
C LYS A 181 -3.67 14.94 7.26
N ILE A 182 -3.72 14.81 8.58
CA ILE A 182 -4.96 14.44 9.28
C ILE A 182 -6.07 15.44 8.92
N GLY A 183 -7.25 14.92 8.57
CA GLY A 183 -8.41 15.66 8.09
C GLY A 183 -8.48 15.84 6.57
N ALA A 184 -7.44 15.48 5.81
CA ALA A 184 -7.50 15.49 4.36
C ALA A 184 -8.25 14.26 3.82
N ASN A 185 -8.99 14.44 2.73
CA ASN A 185 -9.62 13.36 1.99
C ASN A 185 -8.80 13.03 0.73
N ILE A 186 -8.44 11.75 0.58
CA ILE A 186 -7.59 11.28 -0.52
C ILE A 186 -8.35 11.38 -1.86
N GLN A 187 -9.63 10.99 -1.90
CA GLN A 187 -10.44 11.05 -3.13
C GLN A 187 -10.63 12.50 -3.59
N GLU A 188 -11.04 13.39 -2.69
CA GLU A 188 -11.17 14.83 -3.00
C GLU A 188 -9.81 15.43 -3.43
N GLY A 189 -8.72 14.95 -2.84
CA GLY A 189 -7.36 15.35 -3.19
C GLY A 189 -6.91 14.92 -4.59
N MET A 190 -7.58 13.92 -5.19
CA MET A 190 -7.35 13.44 -6.55
C MET A 190 -8.18 14.17 -7.60
N GLU A 191 -9.22 14.90 -7.18
CA GLU A 191 -10.11 15.59 -8.10
C GLU A 191 -9.43 16.79 -8.78
N VAL A 192 -9.65 16.90 -10.09
CA VAL A 192 -9.30 18.09 -10.86
C VAL A 192 -10.52 19.01 -10.89
N PRO A 193 -10.44 20.23 -10.31
CA PRO A 193 -11.57 21.15 -10.27
C PRO A 193 -12.10 21.50 -11.67
N GLU A 194 -13.40 21.73 -11.78
CA GLU A 194 -14.00 22.21 -13.03
C GLU A 194 -13.37 23.55 -13.46
N GLY A 195 -12.93 23.62 -14.72
CA GLY A 195 -12.25 24.80 -15.26
C GLY A 195 -10.76 24.93 -14.90
N ALA A 196 -10.18 23.91 -14.26
CA ALA A 196 -8.75 23.88 -14.00
C ALA A 196 -7.94 23.97 -15.32
N PRO A 197 -6.80 24.68 -15.32
CA PRO A 197 -5.98 24.85 -16.50
C PRO A 197 -5.54 23.49 -17.06
N LYS A 198 -5.78 23.26 -18.35
CA LYS A 198 -5.29 22.07 -19.06
C LYS A 198 -3.85 22.31 -19.52
N PRO A 199 -3.03 21.25 -19.62
CA PRO A 199 -1.70 21.39 -20.20
C PRO A 199 -1.83 21.78 -21.68
N ILE A 200 -1.03 22.77 -22.11
CA ILE A 200 -0.96 23.20 -23.51
C ILE A 200 0.46 22.91 -24.00
N PHE A 201 0.54 22.06 -25.03
CA PHE A 201 1.78 21.71 -25.70
C PHE A 201 1.84 22.38 -27.07
N GLU A 202 2.96 23.04 -27.35
CA GLU A 202 3.34 23.47 -28.69
C GLU A 202 4.34 22.47 -29.29
N TYR A 203 4.15 22.13 -30.55
CA TYR A 203 5.01 21.23 -31.31
C TYR A 203 5.70 22.05 -32.39
N ASN A 204 7.01 22.21 -32.27
CA ASN A 204 7.85 22.92 -33.22
C ASN A 204 8.46 21.90 -34.20
N TRP A 205 7.82 21.76 -35.36
CA TRP A 205 8.20 20.81 -36.40
C TRP A 205 9.24 21.44 -37.33
N LYS A 206 10.42 20.83 -37.43
CA LYS A 206 11.52 21.29 -38.27
C LYS A 206 11.51 20.53 -39.59
N PHE A 207 11.44 21.27 -40.70
CA PHE A 207 11.45 20.75 -42.06
C PHE A 207 12.65 21.27 -42.86
N ASN A 208 13.19 20.43 -43.74
CA ASN A 208 14.07 20.86 -44.82
C ASN A 208 13.23 21.17 -46.06
N VAL A 209 13.18 22.44 -46.44
CA VAL A 209 12.48 22.90 -47.63
C VAL A 209 13.51 23.48 -48.59
N ASN A 210 13.81 22.76 -49.67
CA ASN A 210 14.77 23.18 -50.71
C ASN A 210 16.18 23.55 -50.17
N GLY A 211 16.66 22.85 -49.14
CA GLY A 211 17.97 23.08 -48.53
C GLY A 211 18.00 24.17 -47.45
N ALA A 212 16.85 24.76 -47.10
CA ALA A 212 16.69 25.69 -45.99
C ALA A 212 15.83 25.07 -44.88
N GLU A 213 16.27 25.24 -43.63
CA GLU A 213 15.52 24.77 -42.45
C GLU A 213 14.36 25.73 -42.15
N LYS A 214 13.16 25.18 -41.97
CA LYS A 214 11.95 25.93 -41.59
C LYS A 214 11.26 25.24 -40.41
N ILE A 215 10.91 26.01 -39.39
CA ILE A 215 10.16 25.53 -38.22
C ILE A 215 8.69 25.94 -38.37
N VAL A 216 7.77 25.01 -38.14
CA VAL A 216 6.32 25.25 -38.11
C VAL A 216 5.79 24.82 -36.74
N THR A 217 5.10 25.73 -36.05
CA THR A 217 4.53 25.48 -34.71
C THR A 217 3.07 25.07 -34.80
N THR A 218 2.68 23.98 -34.16
CA THR A 218 1.28 23.52 -34.06
C THR A 218 0.91 23.12 -32.63
N ASN A 219 -0.38 22.94 -32.35
CA ASN A 219 -0.89 22.49 -31.04
C ASN A 219 -1.23 20.99 -31.02
N GLY A 220 -0.51 20.17 -31.79
CA GLY A 220 -0.64 18.70 -31.81
C GLY A 220 -0.83 18.11 -33.22
N ASP A 221 -1.48 18.85 -34.11
CA ASP A 221 -1.67 18.41 -35.49
C ASP A 221 -0.37 18.47 -36.30
N TYR A 222 -0.13 17.49 -37.16
CA TYR A 222 1.01 17.54 -38.08
C TYR A 222 0.81 18.68 -39.08
N PRO A 223 1.78 19.59 -39.26
CA PRO A 223 1.62 20.76 -40.11
C PRO A 223 1.58 20.37 -41.59
N ASP A 224 0.69 21.02 -42.34
CA ASP A 224 0.64 20.92 -43.81
C ASP A 224 1.77 21.76 -44.43
N GLN A 225 2.99 21.19 -44.43
CA GLN A 225 4.22 21.83 -44.89
C GLN A 225 4.96 20.89 -45.84
N GLU A 226 5.22 21.37 -47.07
CA GLU A 226 6.09 20.67 -48.03
C GLU A 226 7.55 20.69 -47.56
N GLY A 227 8.24 19.55 -47.61
CA GLY A 227 9.64 19.39 -47.19
C GLY A 227 9.92 18.05 -46.51
N GLU A 228 11.18 17.73 -46.29
CA GLU A 228 11.58 16.54 -45.52
C GLU A 228 11.53 16.86 -44.01
N PHE A 229 10.80 16.07 -43.23
CA PHE A 229 10.75 16.21 -41.77
C PHE A 229 12.11 15.86 -41.15
N ILE A 230 12.61 16.73 -40.27
CA ILE A 230 13.87 16.54 -39.56
C ILE A 230 13.59 16.09 -38.13
N GLU A 231 12.88 16.91 -37.36
CA GLU A 231 12.70 16.74 -35.91
C GLU A 231 11.47 17.52 -35.44
N VAL A 232 10.83 17.07 -34.35
CA VAL A 232 9.79 17.83 -33.64
C VAL A 232 10.24 18.09 -32.22
N GLU A 233 10.24 19.36 -31.82
CA GLU A 233 10.51 19.77 -30.45
C GLU A 233 9.18 20.12 -29.77
N THR A 234 8.79 19.33 -28.76
CA THR A 234 7.60 19.60 -27.96
C THR A 234 7.95 20.54 -26.81
N THR A 235 7.28 21.68 -26.74
CA THR A 235 7.40 22.66 -25.67
C THR A 235 6.09 22.72 -24.87
N GLU A 236 6.14 22.43 -23.58
CA GLU A 236 5.02 22.67 -22.67
C GLU A 236 4.93 24.18 -22.38
N ILE A 237 3.93 24.85 -22.95
CA ILE A 237 3.73 26.30 -22.80
C ILE A 237 3.00 26.62 -21.50
N GLN A 238 2.10 25.74 -21.10
CA GLN A 238 1.34 25.86 -19.88
C GLN A 238 1.23 24.50 -19.22
N LYS A 239 1.68 24.42 -17.97
CA LYS A 239 1.49 23.22 -17.15
C LYS A 239 0.01 23.08 -16.78
N GLY A 240 -0.51 21.86 -16.91
CA GLY A 240 -1.84 21.52 -16.42
C GLY A 240 -1.95 21.65 -14.90
N TYR A 241 -3.17 21.82 -14.40
CA TYR A 241 -3.42 21.66 -12.97
C TYR A 241 -3.13 20.21 -12.58
N GLU A 242 -2.23 20.06 -11.62
CA GLU A 242 -1.85 18.78 -11.05
C GLU A 242 -2.51 18.69 -9.66
N PRO A 243 -3.40 17.70 -9.43
CA PRO A 243 -4.08 17.58 -8.16
C PRO A 243 -3.07 17.31 -7.02
N PRO A 244 -3.38 17.77 -5.78
CA PRO A 244 -2.52 17.54 -4.63
C PRO A 244 -2.16 16.06 -4.39
N VAL A 245 -3.04 15.16 -4.84
CA VAL A 245 -2.83 13.71 -4.92
C VAL A 245 -2.99 13.28 -6.38
N HIS A 246 -1.97 12.70 -7.01
CA HIS A 246 -2.02 12.30 -8.43
C HIS A 246 -1.58 10.85 -8.68
N ASP A 247 -0.69 10.31 -7.83
CA ASP A 247 -0.10 8.97 -8.00
C ASP A 247 -0.60 7.96 -6.94
N PHE A 248 -1.77 8.20 -6.34
CA PHE A 248 -2.35 7.29 -5.37
C PHE A 248 -3.18 6.21 -6.07
N SER A 249 -2.73 4.97 -5.96
CA SER A 249 -3.50 3.79 -6.34
C SER A 249 -3.35 2.68 -5.30
N ILE A 250 -4.31 1.76 -5.28
CA ILE A 250 -4.31 0.55 -4.47
C ILE A 250 -4.51 -0.63 -5.41
N GLU A 251 -3.41 -1.24 -5.84
CA GLU A 251 -3.42 -2.25 -6.89
C GLU A 251 -2.98 -3.62 -6.37
N ARG A 252 -3.52 -4.69 -6.94
CA ARG A 252 -3.06 -6.05 -6.64
C ARG A 252 -3.50 -7.00 -7.74
N GLU A 253 -2.59 -7.90 -8.16
CA GLU A 253 -2.90 -8.94 -9.17
C GLU A 253 -3.51 -8.32 -10.44
N ASP A 254 -2.95 -7.19 -10.89
CA ASP A 254 -3.38 -6.39 -12.04
C ASP A 254 -4.81 -5.78 -11.94
N GLU A 255 -5.41 -5.82 -10.76
CA GLU A 255 -6.69 -5.17 -10.46
C GLU A 255 -6.52 -3.90 -9.60
N ASP A 256 -7.30 -2.87 -9.92
CA ASP A 256 -7.36 -1.61 -9.18
C ASP A 256 -8.51 -1.63 -8.14
N TYR A 257 -8.14 -1.51 -6.87
CA TYR A 257 -9.05 -1.49 -5.71
C TYR A 257 -9.20 -0.10 -5.10
N THR A 258 -8.69 0.95 -5.74
CA THR A 258 -8.61 2.31 -5.17
C THR A 258 -9.97 2.82 -4.70
N SER A 259 -10.99 2.81 -5.58
CA SER A 259 -12.34 3.26 -5.22
C SER A 259 -12.96 2.38 -4.13
N HIS A 260 -12.78 1.06 -4.21
CA HIS A 260 -13.33 0.12 -3.24
C HIS A 260 -12.88 0.44 -1.81
N PHE A 261 -11.58 0.65 -1.60
CA PHE A 261 -11.04 0.95 -0.28
C PHE A 261 -11.23 2.39 0.15
N LEU A 262 -11.19 3.34 -0.79
CA LEU A 262 -11.43 4.74 -0.44
C LEU A 262 -12.91 5.03 -0.14
N GLU A 263 -13.85 4.21 -0.61
CA GLU A 263 -15.27 4.29 -0.20
C GLU A 263 -15.57 3.54 1.10
N ALA A 264 -14.63 2.71 1.58
CA ALA A 264 -14.80 1.92 2.78
C ALA A 264 -14.88 2.80 4.04
N GLU A 265 -15.73 2.37 4.96
CA GLU A 265 -15.77 2.91 6.32
C GLU A 265 -14.84 2.08 7.22
N ASN A 266 -14.19 2.73 8.19
CA ASN A 266 -13.36 2.09 9.19
C ASN A 266 -12.23 1.23 8.59
N LEU A 267 -11.43 1.84 7.72
CA LEU A 267 -10.28 1.20 7.07
C LEU A 267 -8.98 1.56 7.79
N ILE A 268 -8.24 0.55 8.24
CA ILE A 268 -6.87 0.70 8.70
C ILE A 268 -5.91 0.37 7.57
N VAL A 269 -4.96 1.27 7.32
CA VAL A 269 -3.95 1.12 6.28
C VAL A 269 -2.57 1.14 6.90
N VAL A 270 -1.85 0.03 6.80
CA VAL A 270 -0.44 -0.06 7.17
C VAL A 270 0.42 0.33 5.97
N ILE A 271 1.20 1.39 6.08
CA ILE A 271 2.09 1.86 5.02
C ILE A 271 3.50 1.34 5.26
N ALA A 272 4.05 0.59 4.32
CA ALA A 272 5.46 0.21 4.31
C ALA A 272 6.05 0.51 2.94
N TYR A 273 6.50 1.76 2.71
CA TYR A 273 6.84 2.24 1.37
C TYR A 273 7.84 1.36 0.62
N ASN A 274 8.84 0.81 1.32
CA ASN A 274 9.82 -0.12 0.75
C ASN A 274 10.37 -1.04 1.84
N LEU A 275 10.22 -2.35 1.65
CA LEU A 275 10.62 -3.37 2.63
C LEU A 275 12.13 -3.53 2.78
N GLN A 276 12.94 -3.06 1.82
CA GLN A 276 14.41 -3.06 1.98
C GLN A 276 14.88 -2.06 3.05
N ASN A 277 14.07 -1.03 3.31
CA ASN A 277 14.40 0.08 4.20
C ASN A 277 13.37 0.22 5.34
N THR A 278 12.67 -0.86 5.69
CA THR A 278 11.63 -0.86 6.72
C THR A 278 12.21 -1.20 8.10
N GLU A 279 11.63 -0.63 9.14
CA GLU A 279 11.95 -0.88 10.54
C GLU A 279 11.18 -2.11 11.00
N PHE A 280 11.83 -3.26 10.92
CA PHE A 280 11.22 -4.57 11.18
C PHE A 280 10.64 -4.71 12.59
N ASP A 281 11.26 -4.07 13.60
CA ASP A 281 10.78 -4.06 14.99
C ASP A 281 9.37 -3.46 15.11
N GLY A 282 8.98 -2.58 14.18
CA GLY A 282 7.67 -1.94 14.16
C GLY A 282 6.51 -2.88 13.85
N PHE A 283 6.75 -4.02 13.18
CA PHE A 283 5.67 -4.91 12.75
C PHE A 283 5.01 -5.68 13.91
N ALA A 284 5.69 -5.85 15.05
CA ALA A 284 5.07 -6.41 16.25
C ALA A 284 3.96 -5.48 16.80
N ASN A 285 4.21 -4.18 16.80
CA ASN A 285 3.21 -3.18 17.15
C ASN A 285 2.09 -3.13 16.09
N MET A 286 2.44 -3.15 14.80
CA MET A 286 1.48 -3.19 13.70
C MET A 286 0.51 -4.37 13.87
N ARG A 287 1.03 -5.59 14.06
CA ARG A 287 0.20 -6.77 14.30
C ARG A 287 -0.77 -6.57 15.45
N THR A 288 -0.26 -6.08 16.59
CA THR A 288 -1.08 -5.88 17.80
C THR A 288 -2.26 -4.96 17.53
N ILE A 289 -2.03 -3.85 16.82
CA ILE A 289 -3.08 -2.87 16.54
C ILE A 289 -4.02 -3.34 15.42
N THR A 290 -3.51 -4.05 14.41
CA THR A 290 -4.34 -4.54 13.31
C THR A 290 -5.22 -5.69 13.76
N ASP A 291 -4.71 -6.60 14.60
CA ASP A 291 -5.50 -7.67 15.21
C ASP A 291 -6.62 -7.10 16.11
N LYS A 292 -6.33 -6.01 16.84
CA LYS A 292 -7.33 -5.28 17.61
C LYS A 292 -8.36 -4.61 16.69
N ALA A 293 -7.93 -3.99 15.59
CA ALA A 293 -8.82 -3.35 14.63
C ALA A 293 -9.77 -4.36 13.97
N LEU A 294 -9.27 -5.52 13.55
CA LEU A 294 -10.09 -6.61 13.00
C LEU A 294 -11.18 -7.05 13.99
N LYS A 295 -10.84 -7.23 15.28
CA LYS A 295 -11.83 -7.57 16.33
C LYS A 295 -12.88 -6.48 16.52
N LEU A 296 -12.51 -5.22 16.35
CA LEU A 296 -13.41 -4.07 16.45
C LEU A 296 -14.23 -3.83 15.17
N GLY A 297 -14.06 -4.65 14.14
CA GLY A 297 -14.85 -4.61 12.90
C GLY A 297 -14.28 -3.70 11.80
N TYR A 298 -13.01 -3.29 11.93
CA TYR A 298 -12.31 -2.54 10.89
C TYR A 298 -11.83 -3.47 9.77
N GLN A 299 -11.79 -2.93 8.56
CA GLN A 299 -11.01 -3.54 7.49
C GLN A 299 -9.54 -3.16 7.65
N VAL A 300 -8.62 -4.06 7.31
CA VAL A 300 -7.18 -3.79 7.39
C VAL A 300 -6.51 -4.19 6.10
N ILE A 301 -5.70 -3.29 5.55
CA ILE A 301 -4.82 -3.54 4.40
C ILE A 301 -3.41 -3.00 4.65
N GLY A 302 -2.45 -3.47 3.87
CA GLY A 302 -1.12 -2.88 3.78
C GLY A 302 -0.89 -2.24 2.41
N LEU A 303 -0.11 -1.18 2.32
CA LEU A 303 0.37 -0.61 1.05
C LEU A 303 1.90 -0.63 1.01
N SER A 304 2.48 -1.07 -0.10
CA SER A 304 3.93 -1.11 -0.31
C SER A 304 4.29 -1.00 -1.79
N ALA A 305 5.42 -0.38 -2.11
CA ALA A 305 6.00 -0.45 -3.46
C ALA A 305 6.86 -1.71 -3.68
N SER A 306 6.98 -2.57 -2.67
CA SER A 306 7.74 -3.83 -2.77
C SER A 306 6.92 -4.93 -3.46
N SER A 307 7.61 -5.90 -4.05
CA SER A 307 6.96 -7.02 -4.74
C SER A 307 6.01 -7.81 -3.83
N GLN A 308 4.95 -8.36 -4.44
CA GLN A 308 3.95 -9.17 -3.75
C GLN A 308 4.56 -10.38 -3.02
N GLU A 309 5.58 -11.00 -3.59
CA GLU A 309 6.34 -12.09 -2.95
C GLU A 309 6.91 -11.65 -1.59
N LYS A 310 7.60 -10.51 -1.55
CA LYS A 310 8.23 -9.99 -0.32
C LYS A 310 7.20 -9.56 0.72
N THR A 311 6.11 -8.94 0.28
CA THR A 311 5.06 -8.49 1.20
C THR A 311 4.26 -9.66 1.76
N THR A 312 4.07 -10.73 0.97
CA THR A 312 3.44 -11.97 1.43
C THR A 312 4.35 -12.68 2.44
N GLN A 313 5.64 -12.81 2.13
CA GLN A 313 6.62 -13.38 3.07
C GLN A 313 6.66 -12.60 4.39
N LEU A 314 6.69 -11.27 4.34
CA LEU A 314 6.64 -10.42 5.54
C LEU A 314 5.37 -10.65 6.36
N ALA A 315 4.22 -10.75 5.69
CA ALA A 315 2.96 -11.02 6.35
C ALA A 315 2.96 -12.38 7.06
N GLU A 316 3.60 -13.39 6.48
CA GLU A 316 3.78 -14.70 7.11
C GLU A 316 4.74 -14.63 8.29
N ASP A 317 5.94 -14.07 8.10
CA ASP A 317 6.99 -13.98 9.12
C ASP A 317 6.52 -13.27 10.39
N TYR A 318 5.75 -12.18 10.22
CA TYR A 318 5.23 -11.37 11.32
C TYR A 318 3.80 -11.73 11.73
N ASN A 319 3.18 -12.72 11.08
CA ASN A 319 1.79 -13.12 11.30
C ASN A 319 0.80 -11.94 11.20
N LEU A 320 0.91 -11.19 10.11
CA LEU A 320 0.05 -10.05 9.79
C LEU A 320 -1.24 -10.56 9.15
N ASN A 321 -2.38 -10.24 9.76
CA ASN A 321 -3.69 -10.76 9.35
C ASN A 321 -4.39 -9.89 8.31
N PHE A 322 -3.59 -9.34 7.41
CA PHE A 322 -4.03 -8.50 6.31
C PHE A 322 -3.10 -8.69 5.14
N LYS A 323 -3.54 -8.26 3.96
CA LYS A 323 -2.74 -8.37 2.74
C LYS A 323 -2.21 -7.01 2.30
N PHE A 324 -1.07 -7.04 1.64
CA PHE A 324 -0.50 -5.85 1.00
C PHE A 324 -1.03 -5.67 -0.43
N TYR A 325 -1.11 -4.41 -0.82
CA TYR A 325 -1.42 -3.91 -2.16
C TYR A 325 -0.28 -2.99 -2.60
N PHE A 326 -0.07 -2.92 -3.90
CA PHE A 326 0.89 -2.03 -4.53
C PHE A 326 0.39 -0.60 -4.52
N CYS A 327 1.32 0.32 -4.29
CA CYS A 327 1.17 1.77 -4.43
C CYS A 327 2.57 2.36 -4.64
N ASP A 328 2.69 3.46 -5.39
CA ASP A 328 3.99 4.05 -5.73
C ASP A 328 4.81 4.45 -4.49
N GLU A 329 6.14 4.25 -4.56
CA GLU A 329 7.04 4.51 -3.44
C GLU A 329 7.07 6.00 -3.05
N THR A 330 7.02 6.91 -4.03
CA THR A 330 7.01 8.36 -3.82
C THR A 330 5.71 8.80 -3.16
N THR A 331 4.58 8.22 -3.59
CA THR A 331 3.28 8.39 -2.94
C THR A 331 3.33 7.95 -1.48
N LEU A 332 3.78 6.72 -1.21
CA LEU A 332 3.81 6.16 0.14
C LEU A 332 4.74 6.93 1.08
N LYS A 333 5.92 7.35 0.60
CA LYS A 333 6.80 8.27 1.34
C LYS A 333 6.07 9.56 1.70
N THR A 334 5.28 10.12 0.79
CA THR A 334 4.53 11.37 0.99
C THR A 334 3.39 11.20 1.99
N ILE A 335 2.73 10.05 2.03
CA ILE A 335 1.64 9.77 2.98
C ILE A 335 2.12 9.86 4.43
N VAL A 336 3.20 9.14 4.77
CA VAL A 336 3.66 9.01 6.16
C VAL A 336 5.19 8.91 6.23
N ARG A 337 5.82 9.65 7.16
CA ARG A 337 7.27 9.58 7.39
C ARG A 337 7.61 8.47 8.38
N SER A 338 7.13 7.27 8.08
CA SER A 338 7.28 6.08 8.93
C SER A 338 7.27 4.84 8.03
N ASN A 339 8.12 3.86 8.32
CA ASN A 339 8.22 2.61 7.57
C ASN A 339 8.44 1.45 8.55
N PRO A 340 7.40 0.74 9.03
CA PRO A 340 6.00 0.93 8.69
C PRO A 340 5.38 2.16 9.38
N GLY A 341 4.23 2.63 8.91
CA GLY A 341 3.34 3.58 9.58
C GLY A 341 1.89 3.13 9.49
N VAL A 342 0.97 3.75 10.23
CA VAL A 342 -0.45 3.37 10.20
C VAL A 342 -1.36 4.59 10.02
N LEU A 343 -2.41 4.40 9.24
CA LEU A 343 -3.49 5.36 9.03
C LEU A 343 -4.83 4.71 9.39
N GLU A 344 -5.74 5.52 9.90
CA GLU A 344 -7.18 5.24 9.92
C GLU A 344 -7.86 6.13 8.88
N LEU A 345 -8.65 5.50 8.01
CA LEU A 345 -9.40 6.14 6.94
C LEU A 345 -10.90 5.93 7.15
N GLN A 346 -11.67 6.98 6.91
CA GLN A 346 -13.14 6.95 6.84
C GLN A 346 -13.58 7.56 5.51
N LYS A 347 -14.02 6.73 4.55
CA LYS A 347 -14.39 7.17 3.19
C LYS A 347 -13.31 8.06 2.57
N GLY A 348 -12.07 7.58 2.60
CA GLY A 348 -10.89 8.29 2.08
C GLY A 348 -10.38 9.42 2.94
N THR A 349 -11.08 9.79 4.03
CA THR A 349 -10.64 10.84 4.96
C THR A 349 -9.68 10.28 6.01
N ILE A 350 -8.51 10.89 6.15
CA ILE A 350 -7.51 10.50 7.15
C ILE A 350 -7.92 11.01 8.53
N THR A 351 -8.37 10.12 9.42
CA THR A 351 -8.80 10.49 10.78
C THR A 351 -7.66 10.39 11.78
N GLN A 352 -6.76 9.42 11.62
CA GLN A 352 -5.56 9.25 12.42
C GLN A 352 -4.39 8.83 11.54
N LYS A 353 -3.18 9.22 11.97
CA LYS A 353 -1.93 8.84 11.32
C LYS A 353 -0.81 8.79 12.36
N LEU A 354 -0.11 7.66 12.44
CA LEU A 354 0.86 7.39 13.50
C LEU A 354 2.14 6.76 12.95
N HIS A 355 3.25 7.08 13.62
CA HIS A 355 4.53 6.39 13.46
C HIS A 355 4.47 5.00 14.12
N TRP A 356 5.32 4.06 13.74
CA TRP A 356 5.28 2.71 14.33
C TRP A 356 5.60 2.68 15.84
N ASN A 357 6.39 3.63 16.33
CA ASN A 357 6.64 3.83 17.77
C ASN A 357 5.36 4.23 18.52
N ASP A 358 4.47 4.95 17.86
CA ASP A 358 3.23 5.50 18.44
C ASP A 358 2.01 4.64 18.11
N ALA A 359 2.19 3.54 17.38
CA ALA A 359 1.11 2.74 16.83
C ALA A 359 0.12 2.28 17.91
N LEU A 360 0.61 1.90 19.09
CA LEU A 360 -0.22 1.43 20.21
C LEU A 360 -1.14 2.53 20.77
N GLU A 361 -0.90 3.79 20.44
CA GLU A 361 -1.77 4.92 20.79
C GLU A 361 -2.98 5.06 19.84
N LEU A 362 -3.06 4.24 18.79
CA LEU A 362 -4.18 4.23 17.85
C LEU A 362 -5.51 4.00 18.59
N LYS A 363 -6.40 4.99 18.49
CA LYS A 363 -7.71 4.96 19.12
C LYS A 363 -8.69 4.34 18.16
N LEU A 364 -9.33 3.26 18.56
CA LEU A 364 -10.29 2.54 17.71
C LEU A 364 -11.61 2.47 18.46
N GLU A 365 -12.69 2.73 17.74
CA GLU A 365 -14.06 2.66 18.25
C GLU A 365 -14.69 1.32 17.85
N GLN A 366 -15.63 0.82 18.65
CA GLN A 366 -16.30 -0.43 18.32
C GLN A 366 -17.31 -0.19 17.19
N GLN A 367 -17.13 -0.88 16.07
CA GLN A 367 -18.00 -0.76 14.90
C GLN A 367 -19.22 -1.69 14.99
N GLU A 368 -20.28 -1.40 14.23
CA GLU A 368 -21.48 -2.25 14.19
C GLU A 368 -21.17 -3.70 13.77
N LYS A 369 -20.16 -3.87 12.91
CA LYS A 369 -19.70 -5.17 12.42
C LYS A 369 -18.61 -5.81 13.30
N ALA A 370 -18.40 -5.33 14.52
CA ALA A 370 -17.37 -5.85 15.41
C ALA A 370 -17.59 -7.33 15.74
N ALA A 371 -16.51 -8.11 15.67
CA ALA A 371 -16.46 -9.52 16.03
C ALA A 371 -15.51 -9.70 17.22
N PRO A 372 -15.94 -9.37 18.46
CA PRO A 372 -15.05 -9.41 19.62
C PRO A 372 -14.53 -10.81 19.95
N THR A 373 -15.25 -11.86 19.50
CA THR A 373 -14.88 -13.27 19.64
C THR A 373 -13.94 -13.77 18.55
N LEU A 374 -13.56 -12.92 17.58
CA LEU A 374 -12.69 -13.31 16.46
C LEU A 374 -11.32 -13.82 16.96
N ASP A 375 -11.04 -15.08 16.68
CA ASP A 375 -9.75 -15.72 16.91
C ASP A 375 -8.89 -15.55 15.67
N VAL A 376 -8.17 -14.43 15.64
CA VAL A 376 -7.36 -14.02 14.49
C VAL A 376 -6.25 -15.05 14.19
N GLY A 377 -5.67 -15.68 15.22
CA GLY A 377 -4.65 -16.71 15.03
C GLY A 377 -5.22 -17.99 14.40
N LEU A 378 -6.43 -18.41 14.83
CA LEU A 378 -7.13 -19.52 14.19
C LEU A 378 -7.55 -19.18 12.76
N LYS A 379 -8.05 -17.96 12.52
CA LYS A 379 -8.40 -17.48 11.19
C LYS A 379 -7.20 -17.62 10.24
N GLN A 380 -6.05 -17.07 10.61
CA GLN A 380 -4.84 -17.13 9.79
C GLN A 380 -4.47 -18.57 9.42
N ARG A 381 -4.50 -19.46 10.40
CA ARG A 381 -4.15 -20.87 10.20
C ARG A 381 -5.15 -21.58 9.28
N LEU A 382 -6.45 -21.28 9.39
CA LEU A 382 -7.47 -21.81 8.49
C LEU A 382 -7.35 -21.24 7.07
N ASP A 383 -6.97 -19.97 6.92
CA ASP A 383 -6.68 -19.38 5.61
C ASP A 383 -5.51 -20.11 4.92
N SER A 384 -4.41 -20.39 5.66
CA SER A 384 -3.30 -21.19 5.14
C SER A 384 -3.73 -22.61 4.76
N ILE A 385 -4.56 -23.25 5.59
CA ILE A 385 -5.12 -24.57 5.31
C ILE A 385 -5.97 -24.55 4.04
N ALA A 386 -6.81 -23.53 3.83
CA ALA A 386 -7.63 -23.41 2.62
C ALA A 386 -6.79 -23.30 1.34
N ILE A 387 -5.66 -22.58 1.40
CA ILE A 387 -4.71 -22.49 0.28
C ILE A 387 -4.06 -23.86 0.01
N LEU A 388 -3.54 -24.51 1.07
CA LEU A 388 -2.87 -25.81 0.94
C LEU A 388 -3.83 -26.91 0.47
N ASP A 389 -5.07 -26.89 0.96
CA ASP A 389 -6.13 -27.84 0.59
C ASP A 389 -6.43 -27.84 -0.91
N GLN A 390 -6.34 -26.68 -1.56
CA GLN A 390 -6.59 -26.56 -3.00
C GLN A 390 -5.32 -26.67 -3.87
N ARG A 391 -4.13 -26.73 -3.26
CA ARG A 391 -2.84 -26.60 -3.96
C ARG A 391 -2.65 -27.64 -5.07
N TYR A 392 -2.67 -28.94 -4.74
CA TYR A 392 -2.45 -29.99 -5.73
C TYR A 392 -3.71 -30.27 -6.56
N ARG A 393 -4.91 -29.99 -6.02
CA ARG A 393 -6.18 -30.08 -6.76
C ARG A 393 -6.20 -29.21 -8.01
N LYS A 394 -5.74 -27.95 -7.90
CA LYS A 394 -5.62 -27.05 -9.07
C LYS A 394 -4.68 -27.63 -10.14
N LEU A 395 -3.56 -28.23 -9.74
CA LEU A 395 -2.63 -28.87 -10.68
C LEU A 395 -3.22 -30.13 -11.35
N MET A 396 -4.08 -30.87 -10.64
CA MET A 396 -4.77 -32.05 -11.20
C MET A 396 -5.80 -31.67 -12.26
N GLN A 397 -6.37 -30.47 -12.19
CA GLN A 397 -7.33 -29.94 -13.18
C GLN A 397 -6.66 -29.44 -14.47
N ALA A 398 -5.33 -29.29 -14.50
CA ALA A 398 -4.63 -28.85 -15.71
C ALA A 398 -4.70 -29.93 -16.82
N ASP A 399 -5.26 -29.57 -17.97
CA ASP A 399 -5.47 -30.46 -19.12
C ASP A 399 -4.17 -30.92 -19.78
N THR A 400 -3.11 -30.11 -19.70
CA THR A 400 -1.82 -30.37 -20.34
C THR A 400 -0.67 -30.26 -19.36
N ARG A 401 0.45 -30.92 -19.71
CA ARG A 401 1.67 -30.88 -18.90
C ARG A 401 2.27 -29.48 -18.87
N GLU A 402 2.16 -28.74 -19.96
CA GLU A 402 2.61 -27.36 -20.10
C GLU A 402 1.79 -26.43 -19.23
N ALA A 403 0.46 -26.56 -19.23
CA ALA A 403 -0.43 -25.78 -18.35
C ALA A 403 -0.14 -26.08 -16.87
N ARG A 404 0.08 -27.36 -16.53
CA ARG A 404 0.46 -27.76 -15.17
C ARG A 404 1.80 -27.18 -14.75
N LYS A 405 2.79 -27.17 -15.65
CA LYS A 405 4.10 -26.57 -15.39
C LYS A 405 3.98 -25.07 -15.13
N ALA A 406 3.30 -24.34 -16.01
CA ALA A 406 3.11 -22.90 -15.85
C ALA A 406 2.41 -22.56 -14.52
N LEU A 407 1.36 -23.30 -14.18
CA LEU A 407 0.65 -23.14 -12.91
C LEU A 407 1.54 -23.49 -11.70
N GLY A 408 2.36 -24.53 -11.81
CA GLY A 408 3.32 -24.90 -10.76
C GLY A 408 4.38 -23.83 -10.53
N GLU A 409 4.93 -23.26 -11.59
CA GLU A 409 5.90 -22.16 -11.52
C GLU A 409 5.27 -20.88 -10.95
N GLU A 410 4.04 -20.54 -11.36
CA GLU A 410 3.26 -19.43 -10.82
C GLU A 410 3.00 -19.58 -9.31
N MET A 411 2.71 -20.81 -8.87
CA MET A 411 2.51 -21.14 -7.46
C MET A 411 3.82 -21.29 -6.66
N GLY A 412 4.98 -21.01 -7.27
CA GLY A 412 6.30 -21.10 -6.62
C GLY A 412 6.75 -22.53 -6.30
N LEU A 413 6.26 -23.52 -7.03
CA LEU A 413 6.55 -24.94 -6.79
C LEU A 413 7.81 -25.39 -7.50
N SER A 414 8.56 -26.28 -6.87
CA SER A 414 9.66 -26.99 -7.53
C SER A 414 9.14 -27.98 -8.59
N GLU A 415 10.02 -28.34 -9.53
CA GLU A 415 9.70 -29.32 -10.58
C GLU A 415 9.20 -30.66 -10.04
N ALA A 416 9.72 -31.09 -8.88
CA ALA A 416 9.28 -32.30 -8.21
C ALA A 416 7.86 -32.19 -7.64
N GLU A 417 7.46 -31.01 -7.16
CA GLU A 417 6.15 -30.79 -6.55
C GLU A 417 5.02 -30.77 -7.59
N TYR A 418 5.24 -30.24 -8.80
CA TYR A 418 4.20 -30.20 -9.83
C TYR A 418 4.21 -31.40 -10.80
N ASN A 419 5.30 -32.18 -10.87
CA ASN A 419 5.35 -33.42 -11.68
C ASN A 419 5.19 -34.72 -10.86
N GLY A 420 5.16 -34.63 -9.53
CA GLY A 420 5.02 -35.79 -8.64
C GLY A 420 3.64 -36.46 -8.71
N ASN A 421 3.44 -37.46 -7.85
CA ASN A 421 2.12 -38.07 -7.66
C ASN A 421 1.21 -37.12 -6.89
N LEU A 422 0.51 -36.25 -7.63
CA LEU A 422 -0.34 -35.19 -7.07
C LEU A 422 -1.45 -35.73 -6.15
N TRP A 423 -2.00 -36.91 -6.45
CA TRP A 423 -3.02 -37.55 -5.61
C TRP A 423 -2.45 -37.95 -4.24
N GLU A 424 -1.32 -38.63 -4.22
CA GLU A 424 -0.66 -39.04 -2.97
C GLU A 424 -0.21 -37.81 -2.14
N MET A 425 0.31 -36.77 -2.80
CA MET A 425 0.64 -35.52 -2.12
C MET A 425 -0.61 -34.84 -1.54
N GLN A 426 -1.74 -34.87 -2.25
CA GLN A 426 -2.99 -34.31 -1.77
C GLN A 426 -3.56 -35.10 -0.59
N GLU A 427 -3.50 -36.44 -0.62
CA GLU A 427 -3.94 -37.29 0.50
C GLU A 427 -3.16 -37.02 1.79
N VAL A 428 -1.85 -36.75 1.67
CA VAL A 428 -1.02 -36.34 2.81
C VAL A 428 -1.49 -35.00 3.38
N VAL A 429 -1.77 -34.01 2.52
CA VAL A 429 -2.29 -32.70 2.92
C VAL A 429 -3.66 -32.85 3.59
N ASP A 430 -4.57 -33.60 3.00
CA ASP A 430 -5.92 -33.82 3.51
C ASP A 430 -5.88 -34.47 4.90
N SER A 431 -5.03 -35.48 5.08
CA SER A 431 -4.84 -36.17 6.35
C SER A 431 -4.28 -35.24 7.43
N ALA A 432 -3.25 -34.45 7.09
CA ALA A 432 -2.64 -33.50 8.02
C ALA A 432 -3.61 -32.37 8.42
N ASN A 433 -4.35 -31.83 7.46
CA ASN A 433 -5.37 -30.81 7.68
C ASN A 433 -6.50 -31.36 8.56
N MET A 434 -6.95 -32.59 8.31
CA MET A 434 -8.00 -33.22 9.10
C MET A 434 -7.58 -33.38 10.57
N VAL A 435 -6.34 -33.79 10.86
CA VAL A 435 -5.84 -33.87 12.25
C VAL A 435 -5.93 -32.53 12.98
N PHE A 436 -5.65 -31.42 12.29
CA PHE A 436 -5.80 -30.09 12.88
C PHE A 436 -7.27 -29.72 13.08
N VAL A 437 -8.10 -29.89 12.06
CA VAL A 437 -9.53 -29.55 12.10
C VAL A 437 -10.28 -30.39 13.14
N ASP A 438 -9.94 -31.67 13.28
CA ASP A 438 -10.47 -32.58 14.29
C ASP A 438 -10.26 -32.06 15.71
N ARG A 439 -9.05 -31.55 16.00
CA ARG A 439 -8.76 -30.91 17.29
C ARG A 439 -9.64 -29.68 17.52
N ILE A 440 -9.80 -28.83 16.50
CA ILE A 440 -10.63 -27.62 16.61
C ILE A 440 -12.09 -27.99 16.86
N PHE A 441 -12.64 -28.96 16.13
CA PHE A 441 -14.01 -29.43 16.33
C PHE A 441 -14.23 -29.95 17.76
N ASN A 442 -13.27 -30.68 18.32
CA ASN A 442 -13.35 -31.23 19.67
C ASN A 442 -13.19 -30.17 20.77
N GLU A 443 -12.33 -29.16 20.57
CA GLU A 443 -12.04 -28.13 21.59
C GLU A 443 -13.00 -26.94 21.53
N LYS A 444 -13.40 -26.51 20.33
CA LYS A 444 -14.10 -25.24 20.07
C LYS A 444 -15.42 -25.40 19.32
N GLY A 445 -15.73 -26.59 18.81
CA GLY A 445 -16.82 -26.79 17.86
C GLY A 445 -16.47 -26.29 16.45
N TYR A 446 -17.49 -26.02 15.63
CA TYR A 446 -17.26 -25.56 14.26
C TYR A 446 -16.68 -24.13 14.26
N PRO A 447 -15.54 -23.87 13.60
CA PRO A 447 -14.96 -22.54 13.51
C PRO A 447 -15.73 -21.68 12.50
N GLY A 448 -16.91 -21.23 12.94
CA GLY A 448 -17.87 -20.47 12.15
C GLY A 448 -17.51 -19.00 11.93
N LYS A 449 -18.38 -18.30 11.20
CA LYS A 449 -18.32 -16.86 10.92
C LYS A 449 -17.97 -16.01 12.15
N SER A 450 -18.57 -16.27 13.30
CA SER A 450 -18.34 -15.49 14.52
C SER A 450 -16.96 -15.69 15.14
N LEU A 451 -16.31 -16.83 14.86
CA LEU A 451 -14.99 -17.18 15.40
C LEU A 451 -13.85 -16.78 14.45
N VAL A 452 -14.05 -16.90 13.13
CA VAL A 452 -12.95 -16.71 12.15
C VAL A 452 -13.31 -15.79 10.98
N GLY A 453 -14.55 -15.33 10.88
CA GLY A 453 -15.00 -14.44 9.81
C GLY A 453 -15.21 -15.14 8.46
N GLU A 454 -15.72 -14.39 7.48
CA GLU A 454 -15.86 -14.84 6.09
C GLU A 454 -14.66 -14.35 5.24
N PRO A 455 -14.20 -15.13 4.24
CA PRO A 455 -14.71 -16.44 3.81
C PRO A 455 -14.09 -17.63 4.60
N THR A 456 -13.22 -17.35 5.57
CA THR A 456 -12.44 -18.35 6.33
C THR A 456 -13.31 -19.39 7.03
N ASN A 457 -14.52 -19.03 7.44
CA ASN A 457 -15.49 -19.92 8.06
C ASN A 457 -15.87 -21.14 7.23
N THR A 458 -15.53 -21.20 5.94
CA THR A 458 -15.77 -22.37 5.08
C THR A 458 -14.60 -23.36 5.04
N ALA A 459 -13.40 -22.96 5.47
CA ALA A 459 -12.17 -23.76 5.31
C ALA A 459 -12.26 -25.13 5.98
N ALA A 460 -12.71 -25.18 7.24
CA ALA A 460 -12.84 -26.43 7.98
C ALA A 460 -13.90 -27.37 7.37
N TRP A 461 -14.91 -26.83 6.68
CA TRP A 461 -15.89 -27.65 5.96
C TRP A 461 -15.25 -28.31 4.74
N TYR A 462 -14.43 -27.60 3.96
CA TYR A 462 -13.75 -28.19 2.80
C TYR A 462 -12.82 -29.34 3.21
N VAL A 463 -12.04 -29.15 4.28
CA VAL A 463 -11.20 -30.21 4.84
C VAL A 463 -12.03 -31.45 5.21
N LEU A 464 -13.13 -31.27 5.95
CA LEU A 464 -14.02 -32.38 6.30
C LEU A 464 -14.67 -33.01 5.07
N GLN A 465 -15.02 -32.18 4.07
CA GLN A 465 -15.67 -32.61 2.85
C GLN A 465 -14.77 -33.53 2.00
N HIS A 466 -13.45 -33.36 2.10
CA HIS A 466 -12.43 -34.21 1.47
C HIS A 466 -12.05 -35.44 2.30
N ASN A 467 -12.57 -35.57 3.53
CA ASN A 467 -12.35 -36.71 4.43
C ASN A 467 -13.68 -37.44 4.73
N PRO A 468 -14.28 -38.13 3.74
CA PRO A 468 -15.65 -38.64 3.83
C PRO A 468 -15.91 -39.59 5.00
N ASP A 469 -14.91 -40.38 5.41
CA ASP A 469 -15.01 -41.31 6.54
C ASP A 469 -15.27 -40.60 7.87
N ARG A 470 -14.89 -39.33 7.99
CA ARG A 470 -15.09 -38.51 9.20
C ARG A 470 -16.42 -37.73 9.18
N ILE A 471 -17.12 -37.65 8.04
CA ILE A 471 -18.35 -36.83 7.93
C ILE A 471 -19.42 -37.29 8.93
N SER A 472 -19.59 -38.59 9.11
CA SER A 472 -20.63 -39.15 10.00
C SER A 472 -20.50 -38.65 11.46
N GLU A 473 -19.27 -38.47 11.94
CA GLU A 473 -18.95 -38.02 13.29
C GLU A 473 -19.32 -36.54 13.50
N TYR A 474 -19.12 -35.71 12.48
CA TYR A 474 -19.23 -34.25 12.58
C TYR A 474 -20.50 -33.67 11.95
N LEU A 475 -21.25 -34.43 11.16
CA LEU A 475 -22.46 -33.95 10.48
C LEU A 475 -23.48 -33.26 11.42
N PRO A 476 -23.76 -33.74 12.65
CA PRO A 476 -24.64 -33.03 13.58
C PRO A 476 -24.13 -31.64 13.98
N MET A 477 -22.81 -31.48 14.11
CA MET A 477 -22.18 -30.18 14.40
C MET A 477 -22.29 -29.25 13.20
N ILE A 478 -22.04 -29.76 12.00
CA ILE A 478 -22.16 -29.00 10.73
C ILE A 478 -23.59 -28.50 10.53
N LYS A 479 -24.61 -29.33 10.80
CA LYS A 479 -26.01 -28.92 10.76
C LYS A 479 -26.32 -27.77 11.71
N LYS A 480 -25.89 -27.90 12.97
CA LYS A 480 -26.05 -26.82 13.97
C LYS A 480 -25.37 -25.52 13.55
N ALA A 481 -24.17 -25.60 12.96
CA ALA A 481 -23.46 -24.43 12.46
C ALA A 481 -24.23 -23.76 11.30
N GLY A 482 -24.80 -24.54 10.38
CA GLY A 482 -25.65 -24.01 9.32
C GLY A 482 -26.91 -23.33 9.84
N GLU A 483 -27.61 -23.97 10.77
CA GLU A 483 -28.82 -23.42 11.42
C GLU A 483 -28.54 -22.11 12.16
N ALA A 484 -27.35 -21.97 12.73
CA ALA A 484 -26.89 -20.74 13.40
C ALA A 484 -26.39 -19.65 12.43
N GLY A 485 -26.30 -19.92 11.13
CA GLY A 485 -25.74 -18.99 10.13
C GLY A 485 -24.22 -18.85 10.18
N GLU A 486 -23.53 -19.75 10.90
CA GLU A 486 -22.08 -19.77 11.05
C GLU A 486 -21.37 -20.35 9.81
N LEU A 487 -22.09 -21.15 9.03
CA LEU A 487 -21.68 -21.79 7.78
C LEU A 487 -22.82 -21.64 6.77
N PRO A 488 -22.57 -21.25 5.50
CA PRO A 488 -23.62 -21.23 4.48
C PRO A 488 -24.37 -22.57 4.40
N PHE A 489 -25.70 -22.53 4.56
CA PHE A 489 -26.52 -23.75 4.67
C PHE A 489 -26.43 -24.64 3.41
N ARG A 490 -26.16 -24.06 2.24
CA ARG A 490 -25.88 -24.80 1.01
C ARG A 490 -24.74 -25.80 1.15
N LEU A 491 -23.72 -25.49 1.96
CA LEU A 491 -22.59 -26.39 2.22
C LEU A 491 -23.00 -27.54 3.16
N VAL A 492 -23.88 -27.27 4.12
CA VAL A 492 -24.49 -28.33 4.95
C VAL A 492 -25.27 -29.31 4.08
N ALA A 493 -26.11 -28.79 3.18
CA ALA A 493 -26.89 -29.60 2.24
C ALA A 493 -26.01 -30.48 1.33
N MET A 494 -24.92 -29.92 0.77
CA MET A 494 -23.96 -30.68 -0.04
C MET A 494 -23.33 -31.84 0.75
N MET A 495 -22.91 -31.59 2.00
CA MET A 495 -22.26 -32.60 2.82
C MET A 495 -23.25 -33.69 3.27
N GLU A 496 -24.49 -33.32 3.58
CA GLU A 496 -25.55 -34.27 3.93
C GLU A 496 -25.87 -35.21 2.76
N ASP A 497 -26.07 -34.66 1.56
CA ASP A 497 -26.31 -35.47 0.37
C ASP A 497 -25.12 -36.40 0.07
N ARG A 498 -23.87 -35.94 0.25
CA ARG A 498 -22.69 -36.81 0.10
C ARG A 498 -22.66 -37.94 1.12
N TYR A 499 -22.97 -37.63 2.37
CA TYR A 499 -23.09 -38.65 3.41
C TYR A 499 -24.17 -39.68 3.06
N LEU A 500 -25.36 -39.24 2.63
CA LEU A 500 -26.46 -40.12 2.27
C LEU A 500 -26.12 -41.00 1.05
N MET A 501 -25.54 -40.42 0.00
CA MET A 501 -25.09 -41.15 -1.17
C MET A 501 -24.06 -42.24 -0.81
N ASN A 502 -23.04 -41.90 0.00
CA ASN A 502 -22.03 -42.87 0.45
C ASN A 502 -22.60 -44.00 1.33
N GLN A 503 -23.78 -43.80 1.92
CA GLN A 503 -24.51 -44.83 2.67
C GLN A 503 -25.53 -45.59 1.79
N GLY A 504 -25.55 -45.34 0.48
CA GLY A 504 -26.52 -45.94 -0.45
C GLY A 504 -27.96 -45.47 -0.25
N LYS A 505 -28.17 -44.31 0.38
CA LYS A 505 -29.49 -43.74 0.68
C LYS A 505 -29.85 -42.62 -0.30
N MET A 506 -31.14 -42.34 -0.44
CA MET A 506 -31.59 -41.18 -1.22
C MET A 506 -31.05 -39.89 -0.61
N GLN A 507 -30.64 -38.96 -1.46
CA GLN A 507 -30.20 -37.62 -1.06
C GLN A 507 -31.40 -36.67 -0.92
N VAL A 508 -31.22 -35.50 -0.29
CA VAL A 508 -32.31 -34.58 0.03
C VAL A 508 -32.36 -33.39 -0.93
N TYR A 509 -31.21 -32.87 -1.35
CA TYR A 509 -31.10 -31.61 -2.10
C TYR A 509 -30.64 -31.79 -3.56
N GLY A 510 -30.23 -32.99 -3.97
CA GLY A 510 -29.84 -33.25 -5.36
C GLY A 510 -28.46 -32.68 -5.70
N THR A 511 -27.51 -32.69 -4.77
CA THR A 511 -26.17 -32.12 -4.96
C THR A 511 -25.12 -33.15 -5.36
N GLN A 512 -25.42 -34.44 -5.31
CA GLN A 512 -24.49 -35.49 -5.74
C GLN A 512 -24.96 -36.15 -7.03
N GLY A 513 -24.00 -36.40 -7.93
CA GLY A 513 -24.18 -37.18 -9.14
C GLY A 513 -23.10 -38.24 -9.28
N ARG A 514 -23.35 -39.23 -10.13
CA ARG A 514 -22.43 -40.31 -10.44
C ARG A 514 -22.37 -40.52 -11.94
N THR A 515 -21.21 -40.96 -12.42
CA THR A 515 -21.03 -41.49 -13.77
C THR A 515 -20.56 -42.92 -13.63
N ASP A 516 -21.27 -43.85 -14.27
CA ASP A 516 -20.89 -45.25 -14.39
C ASP A 516 -21.01 -45.71 -15.86
N ASP A 517 -20.88 -47.01 -16.11
CA ASP A 517 -20.95 -47.59 -17.46
C ASP A 517 -22.32 -47.33 -18.14
N GLY A 518 -23.37 -47.07 -17.36
CA GLY A 518 -24.71 -46.72 -17.84
C GLY A 518 -24.92 -45.24 -18.16
N GLY A 519 -23.92 -44.39 -17.88
CA GLY A 519 -23.94 -42.95 -18.13
C GLY A 519 -23.92 -42.12 -16.85
N SER A 520 -24.15 -40.82 -17.00
CA SER A 520 -24.21 -39.87 -15.90
C SER A 520 -25.63 -39.73 -15.35
N TYR A 521 -25.79 -39.60 -14.04
CA TYR A 521 -27.07 -39.31 -13.40
C TYR A 521 -26.88 -38.57 -12.07
N ILE A 522 -27.92 -37.84 -11.66
CA ILE A 522 -28.04 -37.32 -10.30
C ILE A 522 -28.51 -38.48 -9.40
N TRP A 523 -27.85 -38.64 -8.25
CA TRP A 523 -28.17 -39.72 -7.31
C TRP A 523 -29.65 -39.62 -6.85
N PRO A 524 -30.37 -40.73 -6.59
CA PRO A 524 -31.79 -40.70 -6.23
C PRO A 524 -32.12 -39.72 -5.12
N ILE A 525 -33.14 -38.88 -5.35
CA ILE A 525 -33.54 -37.80 -4.44
C ILE A 525 -34.83 -38.19 -3.72
N GLU A 526 -34.89 -37.98 -2.41
CA GLU A 526 -36.11 -38.12 -1.63
C GLU A 526 -37.10 -37.00 -2.00
N ASN A 527 -38.33 -37.36 -2.40
CA ASN A 527 -39.37 -36.41 -2.83
C ASN A 527 -38.88 -35.39 -3.88
N PRO A 528 -38.48 -35.85 -5.09
CA PRO A 528 -37.85 -35.01 -6.12
C PRO A 528 -38.74 -33.85 -6.57
N GLU A 529 -40.07 -34.03 -6.58
CA GLU A 529 -41.06 -32.99 -6.93
C GLU A 529 -40.96 -31.70 -6.09
N THR A 530 -40.38 -31.75 -4.89
CA THR A 530 -40.22 -30.60 -4.00
C THR A 530 -38.75 -30.20 -3.77
N VAL A 531 -37.81 -30.80 -4.53
CA VAL A 531 -36.37 -30.57 -4.31
C VAL A 531 -35.96 -29.13 -4.54
N ASN A 532 -36.52 -28.46 -5.54
CA ASN A 532 -36.14 -27.10 -5.89
C ASN A 532 -36.56 -26.09 -4.80
N GLU A 533 -37.67 -26.33 -4.10
CA GLU A 533 -38.04 -25.52 -2.92
C GLU A 533 -37.05 -25.71 -1.76
N ARG A 534 -36.57 -26.95 -1.54
CA ARG A 534 -35.55 -27.22 -0.51
C ARG A 534 -34.21 -26.59 -0.88
N ARG A 535 -33.83 -26.63 -2.15
CA ARG A 535 -32.60 -26.01 -2.69
C ARG A 535 -32.64 -24.50 -2.51
N GLU A 536 -33.74 -23.85 -2.87
CA GLU A 536 -33.91 -22.40 -2.67
C GLU A 536 -33.78 -22.03 -1.18
N LYS A 537 -34.48 -22.76 -0.29
CA LYS A 537 -34.38 -22.55 1.17
C LYS A 537 -32.98 -22.77 1.73
N ALA A 538 -32.20 -23.69 1.15
CA ALA A 538 -30.82 -23.94 1.53
C ALA A 538 -29.82 -22.91 0.95
N GLY A 539 -30.28 -21.99 0.10
CA GLY A 539 -29.44 -20.93 -0.50
C GLY A 539 -28.76 -21.32 -1.80
N PHE A 540 -29.28 -22.31 -2.54
CA PHE A 540 -28.87 -22.57 -3.91
C PHE A 540 -29.59 -21.60 -4.86
N THR A 541 -28.86 -21.02 -5.81
CA THR A 541 -29.41 -20.13 -6.84
C THR A 541 -29.95 -20.86 -8.06
N GLN A 542 -29.74 -22.17 -8.13
CA GLN A 542 -30.04 -23.00 -9.30
C GLN A 542 -30.91 -24.21 -8.96
N THR A 543 -31.78 -24.58 -9.88
CA THR A 543 -32.59 -25.80 -9.79
C THR A 543 -31.71 -27.05 -9.93
N VAL A 544 -32.23 -28.23 -9.61
CA VAL A 544 -31.51 -29.49 -9.79
C VAL A 544 -31.21 -29.77 -11.27
N GLU A 545 -32.10 -29.35 -12.17
CA GLU A 545 -31.95 -29.52 -13.62
C GLU A 545 -30.80 -28.67 -14.17
N MET A 546 -30.72 -27.40 -13.76
CA MET A 546 -29.61 -26.52 -14.13
C MET A 546 -28.29 -27.06 -13.57
N TYR A 547 -28.29 -27.50 -12.31
CA TYR A 547 -27.09 -28.05 -11.68
C TYR A 547 -26.61 -29.34 -12.34
N ALA A 548 -27.52 -30.19 -12.79
CA ALA A 548 -27.15 -31.41 -13.49
C ALA A 548 -26.46 -31.12 -14.83
N LYS A 549 -26.84 -30.01 -15.50
CA LYS A 549 -26.14 -29.53 -16.70
C LYS A 549 -24.77 -28.96 -16.38
N ASP A 550 -24.63 -28.20 -15.30
CA ASP A 550 -23.31 -27.74 -14.82
C ASP A 550 -22.37 -28.92 -14.55
N LEU A 551 -22.90 -30.03 -14.02
CA LEU A 551 -22.12 -31.21 -13.64
C LEU A 551 -21.76 -32.12 -14.83
N PHE A 552 -22.67 -32.30 -15.79
CA PHE A 552 -22.54 -33.32 -16.85
C PHE A 552 -22.57 -32.77 -18.29
N GLY A 553 -22.73 -31.46 -18.46
CA GLY A 553 -22.77 -30.76 -19.75
C GLY A 553 -24.16 -30.24 -20.11
N GLU A 554 -24.22 -29.24 -21.00
CA GLU A 554 -25.44 -28.51 -21.39
C GLU A 554 -26.54 -29.40 -22.01
N ASP A 555 -26.14 -30.49 -22.66
CA ASP A 555 -27.03 -31.47 -23.29
C ASP A 555 -27.61 -32.48 -22.30
N PHE A 556 -27.19 -32.43 -21.03
CA PHE A 556 -27.70 -33.34 -20.01
C PHE A 556 -29.17 -33.07 -19.70
N VAL A 557 -29.97 -34.15 -19.67
CA VAL A 557 -31.38 -34.12 -19.28
C VAL A 557 -31.53 -34.79 -17.94
N TYR A 558 -31.98 -34.03 -16.94
CA TYR A 558 -32.26 -34.59 -15.62
C TYR A 558 -33.47 -35.53 -15.68
N GLU A 559 -33.28 -36.75 -15.18
CA GLU A 559 -34.31 -37.77 -15.02
C GLU A 559 -34.39 -38.19 -13.56
N ILE A 560 -35.61 -38.42 -13.08
CA ILE A 560 -35.84 -38.93 -11.72
C ILE A 560 -35.46 -40.42 -11.71
N ARG A 561 -34.59 -40.79 -10.76
CA ARG A 561 -34.14 -42.17 -10.54
C ARG A 561 -34.47 -42.61 -9.12
N THR A 562 -34.76 -43.90 -8.96
CA THR A 562 -34.95 -44.58 -7.69
C THR A 562 -33.66 -45.30 -7.27
N LEU A 563 -33.56 -45.73 -6.01
CA LEU A 563 -32.44 -46.57 -5.56
C LEU A 563 -32.38 -47.92 -6.29
N GLU A 564 -33.51 -48.43 -6.77
CA GLU A 564 -33.54 -49.67 -7.57
C GLU A 564 -32.92 -49.46 -8.95
N ASP A 565 -33.11 -48.28 -9.55
CA ASP A 565 -32.55 -47.96 -10.87
C ASP A 565 -31.03 -47.85 -10.87
N VAL A 566 -30.42 -47.47 -9.74
CA VAL A 566 -28.97 -47.22 -9.63
C VAL A 566 -28.18 -48.35 -8.95
N ASN A 567 -28.87 -49.32 -8.35
CA ASN A 567 -28.26 -50.49 -7.71
C ASN A 567 -28.38 -51.79 -8.54
N GLN A 568 -28.93 -51.71 -9.76
CA GLN A 568 -28.88 -52.82 -10.72
C GLN A 568 -27.52 -52.82 -11.42
N GLU A 569 -26.57 -53.57 -10.86
CA GLU A 569 -25.40 -54.10 -11.60
C GLU A 569 -25.78 -55.31 -12.43
#